data_AF-A0A822FDY9-F1
#
_entry.id   AF-A0A822FDY9-F1
#
_cell.length_a   1.000
_cell.length_b   1.000
_cell.length_c   1.000
_cell.angle_alpha   90.00
_cell.angle_beta   90.00
_cell.angle_gamma   90.00
#
_symmetry.space_group_name_H-M   'P 1'
#
loop_
_entity.id
_entity.type
_entity.pdbx_description
1 polymer ?
#
loop_
_entity_poly.entity_id
_entity_poly.type
_entity_poly.pdbx_seq_one_letter_code
_entity_poly.pdbx_strand_id
1 'polypeptide(L)'
;DVEHISMGLYNGEAVNGFPTGNLSLQLLNKINPQQIDITPFRDFNKAMDLVKQGQYWGVIAIQDNFTQAVKNKLIELQTDPATLNASSLHLYLDMT
;
A
#
# COMPACT_ATOMS: atom_id res chain seq x y z
N ASP A 1 20.23 -16.71 10.05
CA ASP A 1 19.71 -15.34 10.08
C ASP A 1 18.91 -15.09 8.82
N VAL A 2 17.62 -14.78 8.97
CA VAL A 2 16.79 -14.33 7.84
C VAL A 2 16.95 -12.82 7.79
N GLU A 3 17.38 -12.27 6.66
CA GLU A 3 17.34 -10.81 6.48
C GLU A 3 15.88 -10.37 6.37
N HIS A 4 15.49 -9.42 7.21
CA HIS A 4 14.18 -8.81 7.17
C HIS A 4 14.23 -7.54 6.32
N ILE A 5 13.30 -7.39 5.38
CA ILE A 5 13.17 -6.19 4.56
C ILE A 5 12.25 -5.21 5.29
N SER A 6 12.76 -4.03 5.64
CA SER A 6 11.97 -2.98 6.27
C SER A 6 11.30 -2.10 5.22
N MET A 7 9.97 -2.01 5.28
CA MET A 7 9.13 -1.29 4.32
C MET A 7 8.24 -0.26 5.04
N GLY A 8 8.12 0.94 4.46
CA GLY A 8 7.07 1.88 4.84
C GLY A 8 5.72 1.48 4.23
N LEU A 9 4.62 1.76 4.93
CA LEU A 9 3.27 1.57 4.43
C LEU A 9 2.48 2.87 4.53
N TYR A 10 2.00 3.36 3.40
CA TYR A 10 0.92 4.34 3.34
C TYR A 10 -0.38 3.64 2.90
N ASN A 11 -1.41 3.68 3.74
CA ASN A 11 -2.73 3.18 3.39
C ASN A 11 -3.78 4.29 3.50
N GLY A 12 -4.10 4.91 2.36
CA GLY A 12 -5.09 5.98 2.28
C GLY A 12 -6.48 5.61 2.79
N GLU A 13 -6.91 4.35 2.60
CA GLU A 13 -8.21 3.90 3.10
C GLU A 13 -8.27 3.88 4.64
N ALA A 14 -7.13 3.59 5.29
CA ALA A 14 -7.03 3.54 6.74
C ALA A 14 -6.91 4.95 7.36
N VAL A 15 -6.28 5.89 6.63
CA VAL A 15 -6.17 7.29 7.06
C VAL A 15 -7.55 7.97 7.09
N ASN A 16 -8.42 7.62 6.14
CA ASN A 16 -9.75 8.21 6.00
C ASN A 16 -10.86 7.55 6.86
N GLY A 17 -10.52 6.60 7.73
CA GLY A 17 -11.43 6.11 8.78
C GLY A 17 -12.52 5.14 8.32
N PHE A 18 -12.33 4.39 7.24
CA PHE A 18 -13.33 3.41 6.80
C PHE A 18 -13.35 2.14 7.67
N PRO A 19 -14.56 1.63 8.04
CA PRO A 19 -14.71 0.54 8.99
C PRO A 19 -14.38 -0.84 8.38
N THR A 20 -14.17 -1.82 9.25
CA THR A 20 -13.98 -3.26 9.01
C THR A 20 -14.55 -3.78 7.68
N GLY A 21 -13.70 -4.43 6.87
CA GLY A 21 -14.07 -5.00 5.57
C GLY A 21 -13.22 -4.52 4.38
N ASN A 22 -12.28 -3.61 4.59
CA ASN A 22 -11.38 -3.11 3.53
C ASN A 22 -10.48 -4.21 2.97
N LEU A 23 -10.48 -4.32 1.64
CA LEU A 23 -9.64 -5.25 0.90
C LEU A 23 -8.16 -4.90 1.02
N SER A 24 -7.83 -3.62 1.26
CA SER A 24 -6.44 -3.20 1.53
C SER A 24 -5.86 -3.87 2.79
N LEU A 25 -6.61 -3.90 3.89
CA LEU A 25 -6.16 -4.57 5.13
C LEU A 25 -6.07 -6.09 4.95
N GLN A 26 -7.01 -6.69 4.22
CA GLN A 26 -6.94 -8.12 3.89
C GLN A 26 -5.72 -8.46 3.04
N LEU A 27 -5.36 -7.58 2.08
CA LEU A 27 -4.16 -7.73 1.28
C LEU A 27 -2.90 -7.62 2.14
N LEU A 28 -2.84 -6.62 3.03
CA LEU A 28 -1.69 -6.41 3.93
C LEU A 28 -1.50 -7.60 4.90
N ASN A 29 -2.57 -8.18 5.42
CA ASN A 29 -2.51 -9.36 6.29
C ASN A 29 -1.98 -10.62 5.56
N LYS A 30 -1.93 -10.61 4.23
CA LYS A 30 -1.33 -11.70 3.44
C LYS A 30 0.14 -11.47 3.14
N ILE A 31 0.69 -10.29 3.43
CA ILE A 31 2.13 -10.05 3.32
C ILE A 31 2.82 -10.82 4.45
N ASN A 32 3.85 -11.59 4.09
CA ASN A 32 4.53 -12.47 5.05
C ASN A 32 5.32 -11.64 6.08
N PRO A 33 4.89 -11.62 7.36
CA PRO A 33 5.57 -10.83 8.40
C PRO A 33 6.92 -11.43 8.82
N GLN A 34 7.24 -12.67 8.42
CA GLN A 34 8.55 -13.28 8.70
C GLN A 34 9.66 -12.80 7.75
N GLN A 35 9.30 -12.04 6.72
CA GLN A 35 10.24 -11.57 5.68
C GLN A 35 10.20 -10.05 5.52
N ILE A 36 9.08 -9.42 5.83
CA ILE A 36 8.86 -8.00 5.59
C ILE A 36 8.33 -7.34 6.87
N ASP A 37 9.12 -6.42 7.41
CA ASP A 37 8.74 -5.57 8.53
C ASP A 37 8.06 -4.31 8.01
N ILE A 38 6.77 -4.16 8.28
CA ILE A 38 5.95 -3.06 7.76
C ILE A 38 5.77 -1.98 8.84
N THR A 39 6.21 -0.75 8.54
CA THR A 39 5.97 0.42 9.41
C THR A 39 4.88 1.31 8.80
N PRO A 40 3.74 1.53 9.49
CA PRO A 40 2.65 2.36 8.96
C PRO A 40 2.95 3.86 9.08
N PHE A 41 2.58 4.62 8.05
CA PHE A 41 2.65 6.07 7.97
C PHE A 41 1.30 6.65 7.55
N ARG A 42 0.93 7.77 8.18
CA ARG A 42 -0.26 8.56 7.80
C ARG A 42 -0.01 9.51 6.64
N ASP A 43 1.24 9.83 6.37
CA ASP A 43 1.67 10.76 5.33
C ASP A 43 2.61 10.02 4.37
N PHE A 44 2.21 9.96 3.09
CA PHE A 44 2.99 9.32 2.04
C PHE A 44 4.34 10.00 1.82
N ASN A 45 4.42 11.32 1.85
CA ASN A 45 5.65 12.06 1.62
C ASN A 45 6.66 11.78 2.74
N LYS A 46 6.18 11.70 3.98
CA LYS A 46 7.01 11.30 5.11
C LYS A 46 7.59 9.89 4.94
N ALA A 47 6.78 8.92 4.49
CA ALA A 47 7.27 7.57 4.22
C ALA A 47 8.34 7.58 3.11
N MET A 48 8.12 8.37 2.06
CA MET A 48 9.04 8.50 0.93
C MET A 48 10.37 9.13 1.32
N ASP A 49 10.35 10.16 2.16
CA ASP A 49 11.57 10.84 2.60
C ASP A 49 12.46 9.92 3.45
N LEU A 50 11.86 9.03 4.25
CA LEU A 50 12.62 8.07 5.05
C LEU A 50 13.21 6.95 4.19
N VAL A 51 12.53 6.55 3.11
CA VAL A 51 13.09 5.66 2.09
C VAL A 51 14.32 6.28 1.43
N LYS A 52 14.21 7.52 0.94
CA LYS A 52 15.33 8.26 0.33
C LYS A 52 16.52 8.51 1.28
N GLN A 53 16.29 8.43 2.58
CA GLN A 53 17.34 8.54 3.61
C GLN A 53 17.98 7.18 3.94
N GLY A 54 17.59 6.10 3.24
CA GLY A 54 18.09 4.75 3.46
C GLY A 54 17.53 4.08 4.73
N GLN A 55 16.48 4.62 5.34
CA GLN A 55 15.90 4.02 6.56
C GLN A 55 14.95 2.86 6.28
N TYR A 56 14.40 2.80 5.06
CA TYR A 56 13.52 1.74 4.59
C TYR A 56 13.87 1.40 3.14
N TRP A 57 13.67 0.13 2.75
CA TRP A 57 13.92 -0.33 1.39
C TRP A 57 12.90 0.23 0.37
N GLY A 58 11.70 0.58 0.84
CA GLY A 58 10.66 1.12 -0.02
C GLY A 58 9.38 1.46 0.71
N VAL A 59 8.41 2.00 -0.04
CA VAL A 59 7.05 2.30 0.41
C VAL A 59 6.05 1.44 -0.37
N ILE A 60 5.19 0.74 0.36
CA ILE A 60 3.93 0.20 -0.15
C ILE A 60 2.88 1.30 0.00
N ALA A 61 2.27 1.74 -1.10
CA ALA A 61 1.21 2.74 -1.08
C ALA A 61 -0.11 2.18 -1.63
N ILE A 62 -1.17 2.41 -0.88
CA ILE A 62 -2.55 2.07 -1.24
C ILE A 62 -3.38 3.35 -1.26
N GLN A 63 -4.12 3.55 -2.35
CA GLN A 63 -4.95 4.73 -2.57
C GLN A 63 -6.20 4.73 -1.66
N ASP A 64 -6.75 5.94 -1.45
CA ASP A 64 -7.85 6.22 -0.50
C ASP A 64 -9.17 5.47 -0.78
N ASN A 65 -9.39 5.02 -2.02
CA ASN A 65 -10.62 4.37 -2.49
C ASN A 65 -10.38 2.94 -3.03
N PHE A 66 -9.27 2.31 -2.64
CA PHE A 66 -8.80 1.03 -3.19
C PHE A 66 -9.88 -0.07 -3.20
N THR A 67 -10.57 -0.31 -2.09
CA THR A 67 -11.58 -1.36 -1.94
C THR A 67 -12.74 -1.14 -2.90
N GLN A 68 -13.22 0.10 -3.03
CA GLN A 68 -14.30 0.42 -3.97
C GLN A 68 -13.82 0.27 -5.42
N ALA A 69 -12.62 0.74 -5.73
CA ALA A 69 -12.04 0.62 -7.07
C ALA A 69 -11.84 -0.85 -7.48
N VAL A 70 -11.39 -1.71 -6.56
CA VAL A 70 -11.30 -3.15 -6.79
C VAL A 70 -12.67 -3.76 -7.06
N LYS A 71 -13.70 -3.40 -6.29
CA LYS A 71 -15.07 -3.88 -6.52
C LYS A 71 -15.62 -3.45 -7.88
N ASN A 72 -15.44 -2.18 -8.25
CA ASN A 72 -15.87 -1.66 -9.55
C ASN A 72 -15.18 -2.40 -10.70
N LYS A 73 -13.86 -2.57 -10.61
CA LYS A 73 -13.07 -3.33 -11.60
C LYS A 73 -13.56 -4.76 -11.79
N LEU A 74 -14.03 -5.43 -10.73
CA LEU A 74 -14.54 -6.81 -10.82
C LEU A 74 -15.91 -6.93 -11.49
N ILE A 75 -16.70 -5.85 -11.50
CA ILE A 75 -18.07 -5.83 -12.05
C ILE A 75 -18.07 -5.25 -13.47
N GLU A 76 -17.16 -4.32 -13.77
CA GLU A 76 -17.10 -3.62 -15.04
C GLU A 76 -16.42 -4.45 -16.15
N LEU A 77 -17.05 -4.47 -17.34
CA LEU A 77 -16.49 -5.09 -18.56
C LEU A 77 -15.31 -4.29 -19.13
N GLN A 78 -15.27 -2.98 -18.88
CA GLN A 78 -14.17 -2.08 -19.23
C GLN A 78 -13.94 -1.12 -18.08
N THR A 79 -12.74 -1.15 -17.52
CA THR A 79 -12.34 -0.31 -16.39
C THR A 79 -11.61 0.93 -16.90
N ASP A 80 -12.04 2.11 -16.49
CA ASP A 80 -11.35 3.34 -16.84
C ASP A 80 -9.96 3.42 -16.15
N PRO A 81 -9.00 4.20 -16.70
CA PRO A 81 -7.65 4.27 -16.15
C PRO A 81 -7.57 4.75 -14.69
N ALA A 82 -8.50 5.59 -14.23
CA ALA A 82 -8.49 6.10 -12.86
C ALA A 82 -8.93 5.01 -11.88
N THR A 83 -9.97 4.23 -12.21
CA THR A 83 -10.37 3.05 -11.43
C THR A 83 -9.25 2.01 -11.42
N LEU A 84 -8.55 1.80 -12.55
CA LEU A 84 -7.41 0.89 -12.62
C LEU A 84 -6.29 1.33 -11.66
N ASN A 85 -5.93 2.61 -11.68
CA ASN A 85 -4.90 3.17 -10.82
C ASN A 85 -5.27 3.10 -9.33
N ALA A 86 -6.53 3.42 -8.99
CA ALA A 86 -7.05 3.37 -7.63
C ALA A 86 -7.13 1.93 -7.08
N SER A 87 -7.38 0.95 -7.95
CA SER A 87 -7.44 -0.49 -7.59
C SER A 87 -6.08 -1.18 -7.53
N SER A 88 -4.98 -0.43 -7.67
CA SER A 88 -3.61 -0.96 -7.73
C SER A 88 -2.84 -0.69 -6.44
N LEU A 89 -1.94 -1.61 -6.09
CA LEU A 89 -0.93 -1.41 -5.06
C LEU A 89 0.33 -0.85 -5.71
N HIS A 90 0.84 0.25 -5.18
CA HIS A 90 2.03 0.92 -5.71
C HIS A 90 3.23 0.62 -4.81
N LEU A 91 4.32 0.19 -5.43
CA LEU A 91 5.57 -0.09 -4.74
C LEU A 91 6.63 0.91 -5.20
N TYR A 92 7.16 1.67 -4.27
CA TYR A 92 8.23 2.63 -4.50
C TYR A 92 9.47 2.08 -3.81
N LEU A 93 10.51 1.75 -4.57
CA LEU A 93 11.74 1.20 -4.04
C LEU A 93 12.83 2.26 -4.10
N ASP A 94 13.68 2.30 -3.07
CA ASP A 94 14.96 2.97 -3.22
C ASP A 94 15.86 2.07 -4.07
N MET A 95 16.23 2.55 -5.26
CA MET A 95 17.14 1.84 -6.17
C MET A 95 18.43 2.63 -6.40
N THR A 96 18.74 3.60 -5.52
CA THR A 96 20.00 4.36 -5.60
C THR A 96 21.19 3.54 -5.13
#